data_AF-A0A2L2XU66-F1
#
_entry.id   AF-A0A2L2XU66-F1
#
_cell.length_a   1.000
_cell.length_b   1.000
_cell.length_c   1.000
_cell.angle_alpha   90.00
_cell.angle_beta   90.00
_cell.angle_gamma   90.00
#
_symmetry.space_group_name_H-M   'P 1'
#
loop_
_entity.id
_entity.type
_entity.pdbx_description
1 polymer ?
#
loop_
_entity_poly.entity_id
_entity_poly.type
_entity_poly.pdbx_seq_one_letter_code
_entity_poly.pdbx_strand_id
1 'polypeptide(L)' 'MSKQDKLLIKILLGNSDANIPFEQLCQLLRKLGFDQRIGGSHHIFTKEGVE' A
#
# COMPACT_ATOMS: atom_id res chain seq x y z
N MET A 1 11.63 3.22 -14.01
CA MET A 1 10.78 3.14 -12.80
C MET A 1 9.62 2.19 -13.06
N SER A 2 9.49 1.19 -12.19
CA SER A 2 8.32 0.29 -12.14
C SER A 2 7.06 1.10 -11.84
N LYS A 3 5.89 0.55 -12.18
CA LYS A 3 4.59 1.13 -11.80
C LYS A 3 4.49 1.32 -10.27
N GLN A 4 5.10 0.42 -9.50
CA GLN A 4 5.12 0.50 -8.04
C GLN A 4 6.02 1.61 -7.50
N ASP A 5 7.18 1.86 -8.12
CA ASP A 5 8.07 2.96 -7.72
C ASP A 5 7.36 4.31 -7.92
N LYS A 6 6.66 4.45 -9.05
CA LYS A 6 5.86 5.66 -9.34
C LYS A 6 4.74 5.85 -8.32
N LEU A 7 4.10 4.75 -7.90
CA LEU A 7 3.06 4.79 -6.88
C LEU A 7 3.62 5.16 -5.51
N LEU A 8 4.75 4.57 -5.10
CA LEU A 8 5.42 4.90 -3.85
C LEU A 8 5.81 6.38 -3.80
N ILE A 9 6.42 6.90 -4.87
CA ILE A 9 6.76 8.32 -4.98
C ILE A 9 5.50 9.20 -4.89
N LYS A 10 4.44 8.81 -5.59
CA LYS A 10 3.16 9.54 -5.55
C LYS A 10 2.57 9.60 -4.14
N ILE A 11 2.65 8.51 -3.37
CA ILE A 11 2.23 8.46 -1.95
C ILE A 11 3.12 9.38 -1.11
N LEU A 12 4.44 9.25 -1.22
CA LEU A 12 5.40 10.00 -0.41
C LEU A 12 5.37 11.51 -0.68
N LEU A 13 5.00 11.93 -1.90
CA LEU A 13 4.84 13.35 -2.25
C LEU A 13 3.59 13.98 -1.62
N GLY A 14 2.63 13.20 -1.10
CA GLY A 14 1.43 13.71 -0.44
C GLY A 14 0.42 14.45 -1.35
N ASN A 15 0.76 14.73 -2.61
CA ASN A 15 -0.04 15.55 -3.51
C ASN A 15 -1.18 14.79 -4.23
N SER A 16 -1.51 13.57 -3.82
CA SER A 16 -2.41 12.71 -4.60
C SER A 16 -3.28 11.77 -3.76
N ASP A 17 -3.92 12.32 -2.74
CA ASP A 17 -4.75 11.57 -1.80
C ASP A 17 -5.93 10.83 -2.47
N ALA A 18 -6.55 11.41 -3.51
CA ALA A 18 -7.80 10.88 -4.10
C ALA A 18 -7.64 9.94 -5.31
N ASN A 19 -6.43 9.71 -5.84
CA ASN A 19 -6.24 9.01 -7.14
C ASN A 19 -5.32 7.78 -7.05
N ILE A 20 -5.41 7.03 -5.95
CA ILE A 20 -4.66 5.79 -5.76
C ILE A 20 -5.63 4.61 -5.73
N PRO A 21 -5.62 3.73 -6.74
CA PRO A 21 -6.46 2.54 -6.74
C PRO A 21 -6.12 1.63 -5.58
N PHE A 22 -7.13 1.23 -4.81
CA PHE A 22 -7.00 0.42 -3.61
C PHE A 22 -6.18 -0.86 -3.82
N GLU A 23 -6.45 -1.61 -4.89
CA GLU A 23 -5.72 -2.85 -5.20
C GLU A 23 -4.23 -2.61 -5.44
N GLN A 24 -3.85 -1.46 -6.03
CA GLN A 24 -2.44 -1.13 -6.22
C GLN A 24 -1.75 -0.80 -4.90
N LEU A 25 -2.46 -0.15 -3.97
CA LEU A 25 -1.95 0.09 -2.62
C LEU A 25 -1.75 -1.24 -1.86
N CYS A 26 -2.72 -2.15 -1.92
CA CYS A 26 -2.61 -3.49 -1.33
C CYS A 26 -1.40 -4.25 -1.88
N GLN A 27 -1.19 -4.23 -3.20
CA GLN A 27 -0.03 -4.86 -3.85
C GLN A 27 1.29 -4.23 -3.42
N LEU A 28 1.33 -2.91 -3.27
CA LEU A 28 2.52 -2.20 -2.79
C LEU A 28 2.87 -2.61 -1.36
N LEU A 29 1.90 -2.61 -0.44
CA LEU A 29 2.11 -3.00 0.95
C LEU A 29 2.61 -4.45 1.07
N ARG A 30 2.01 -5.39 0.33
CA ARG A 30 2.50 -6.78 0.27
C ARG A 30 3.95 -6.87 -0.21
N LYS A 31 4.32 -6.08 -1.23
CA LYS A 31 5.72 -6.03 -1.71
C LYS A 31 6.70 -5.41 -0.72
N LEU A 32 6.23 -4.50 0.12
CA LEU A 32 7.03 -3.92 1.20
C LEU A 32 7.18 -4.87 2.40
N GLY A 33 6.59 -6.07 2.33
CA GLY A 33 6.67 -7.10 3.36
C GLY A 33 5.62 -6.95 4.46
N PHE A 34 4.49 -6.30 4.17
CA PHE A 34 3.33 -6.34 5.07
C PHE A 34 2.51 -7.60 4.83
N ASP A 35 2.15 -8.26 5.93
CA ASP A 35 1.15 -9.31 5.95
C ASP A 35 -0.24 -8.70 5.86
N GLN A 36 -1.12 -9.36 5.10
CA GLN A 36 -2.50 -8.91 4.92
C GLN A 36 -3.47 -9.91 5.53
N ARG A 37 -4.34 -9.43 6.42
CA ARG A 37 -5.49 -10.15 6.94
C ARG A 37 -6.78 -9.51 6.43
N ILE A 38 -7.69 -10.33 5.90
CA ILE A 38 -8.99 -9.87 5.38
C ILE A 38 -10.10 -10.34 6.32
N GLY A 39 -10.94 -9.42 6.76
CA GLY A 39 -12.10 -9.66 7.64
C GLY A 39 -13.34 -8.94 7.11
N GLY A 40 -14.16 -9.65 6.32
CA GLY A 40 -15.24 -9.02 5.55
C GLY A 40 -14.66 -8.05 4.51
N SER A 41 -15.11 -6.79 4.52
CA SER A 41 -14.60 -5.73 3.64
C SER A 41 -13.35 -5.03 4.17
N HIS A 42 -12.82 -5.43 5.33
CA HIS A 42 -11.64 -4.81 5.93
C HIS A 42 -10.38 -5.54 5.49
N HIS A 43 -9.38 -4.75 5.07
CA HIS A 43 -8.03 -5.22 4.78
C HIS A 43 -7.08 -4.64 5.82
N ILE A 44 -6.58 -5.49 6.69
CA ILE A 44 -5.67 -5.13 7.78
C ILE A 44 -4.27 -5.52 7.35
N PHE A 45 -3.32 -4.60 7.45
CA PHE A 45 -1.92 -4.82 7.12
C PHE A 45 -1.04 -4.69 8.36
N THR A 46 -0.18 -5.67 8.60
CA THR A 46 0.76 -5.70 9.74
C THR A 46 2.14 -6.05 9.24
N LYS A 47 3.20 -5.56 9.89
CA LYS A 47 4.57 -5.96 9.59
C LYS A 47 5.37 -6.00 10.88
N GLU A 48 6.08 -7.10 11.11
CA GLU A 48 6.98 -7.21 12.26
C GLU A 48 8.01 -6.06 12.24
N GLY A 49 8.17 -5.37 13.38
CA GLY A 49 9.05 -4.21 13.50
C GLY A 49 8.49 -2.89 12.96
N VAL A 50 7.20 -2.84 12.61
CA VAL A 50 6.47 -1.60 12.31
C VAL A 50 5.29 -1.49 13.28
N GLU A 51 5.41 -0.60 14.28
CA GLU A 51 4.37 -0.28 15.26
C GLU A 51 3.48 0.90 14.82
#